data_AF-A0A6M2CWU5-F1
#
_entry.id   AF-A0A6M2CWU5-F1
#
_cell.length_a   1.000
_cell.length_b   1.000
_cell.length_c   1.000
_cell.angle_alpha   90.00
_cell.angle_beta   90.00
_cell.angle_gamma   90.00
#
_symmetry.space_group_name_H-M   'P 1'
#
loop_
_entity.id
_entity.type
_entity.pdbx_description
1 polymer ?
#
loop_
_entity_poly.entity_id
_entity_poly.type
_entity_poly.pdbx_seq_one_letter_code
_entity_poly.pdbx_strand_id
1 'polypeptide(L)'
;DFAIFSSQFLSSRKNLKRTFLVMNAEQGFQDYDQDAIEMLETLRSPYALVLTKIDKAKNSVILKNLAFVTELRNKYMSTLCFPQPFLVSSITREGIAFLQAFIAHITGLLDVEDARYSQPPLRNR
;
A
#
# COMPACT_ATOMS: atom_id res chain seq x y z
N ASP A 1 -4.79 3.45 25.31
CA ASP A 1 -3.54 3.51 24.53
C ASP A 1 -3.79 2.92 23.15
N PHE A 2 -3.74 3.73 22.10
CA PHE A 2 -4.09 3.34 20.72
C PHE A 2 -3.11 2.30 20.15
N ALA A 3 -1.84 2.38 20.53
CA ALA A 3 -0.80 1.46 20.08
C ALA A 3 -1.04 0.03 20.63
N ILE A 4 -1.47 -0.09 21.89
CA ILE A 4 -1.82 -1.37 22.51
C ILE A 4 -3.02 -2.01 21.80
N PHE A 5 -4.08 -1.23 21.57
CA PHE A 5 -5.25 -1.74 20.85
C PHE A 5 -4.88 -2.18 19.42
N SER A 6 -4.14 -1.35 18.69
CA SER A 6 -3.75 -1.62 17.31
C SER A 6 -2.89 -2.88 17.20
N SER A 7 -1.88 -3.03 18.06
CA SER A 7 -1.02 -4.22 18.07
C SER A 7 -1.79 -5.50 18.43
N GLN A 8 -2.71 -5.45 19.38
CA GLN A 8 -3.58 -6.59 19.72
C GLN A 8 -4.52 -6.96 18.57
N PHE A 9 -5.13 -5.99 17.91
CA PHE A 9 -6.00 -6.23 16.76
C PHE A 9 -5.22 -6.86 15.60
N LEU A 10 -4.07 -6.28 15.25
CA LEU A 10 -3.23 -6.72 14.13
C LEU A 10 -2.64 -8.12 14.34
N SER A 11 -2.30 -8.48 15.59
CA SER A 11 -1.71 -9.80 15.91
C SER A 11 -2.74 -10.92 16.09
N SER A 12 -3.96 -10.62 16.55
CA SER A 12 -4.95 -11.65 16.88
C SER A 12 -5.85 -12.10 15.72
N ARG A 13 -5.99 -11.27 14.67
CA ARG A 13 -6.96 -11.48 13.59
C ARG A 13 -6.39 -12.27 12.42
N LYS A 14 -6.62 -13.59 12.42
CA LYS A 14 -6.15 -14.51 11.36
C LYS A 14 -6.74 -14.25 9.96
N ASN A 15 -7.91 -13.61 9.86
CA ASN A 15 -8.55 -13.32 8.58
C ASN A 15 -8.14 -11.97 7.96
N LEU A 16 -7.33 -11.17 8.65
CA LEU A 16 -6.84 -9.90 8.14
C LEU A 16 -5.86 -10.15 6.97
N LYS A 17 -6.22 -9.68 5.77
CA LYS A 17 -5.44 -9.93 4.55
C LYS A 17 -4.29 -8.94 4.37
N ARG A 18 -4.54 -7.65 4.62
CA ARG A 18 -3.57 -6.57 4.47
C ARG A 18 -4.04 -5.34 5.22
N THR A 19 -3.10 -4.61 5.81
CA THR A 19 -3.32 -3.31 6.45
C THR A 19 -3.02 -2.18 5.47
N PHE A 20 -3.81 -1.11 5.46
CA PHE A 20 -3.55 0.06 4.62
C PHE A 20 -3.12 1.22 5.50
N LEU A 21 -1.89 1.70 5.32
CA LEU A 21 -1.38 2.90 5.99
C LEU A 21 -1.73 4.12 5.12
N VAL A 22 -2.66 4.93 5.62
CA VAL A 22 -3.21 6.08 4.90
C VAL A 22 -2.48 7.34 5.35
N MET A 23 -1.79 7.98 4.41
CA MET A 23 -0.91 9.13 4.67
C MET A 23 -1.34 10.34 3.84
N ASN A 24 -1.01 11.54 4.32
CA ASN A 24 -1.31 12.78 3.62
C ASN A 24 -0.15 13.14 2.66
N ALA A 25 -0.38 13.05 1.35
CA ALA A 25 0.65 13.32 0.36
C ALA A 25 1.16 14.77 0.38
N GLU A 26 0.35 15.72 0.85
CA GLU A 26 0.72 17.14 0.93
C GLU A 26 1.79 17.40 1.99
N GLN A 27 1.71 16.72 3.13
CA GLN A 27 2.65 16.85 4.24
C GLN A 27 3.90 15.99 4.03
N GLY A 28 3.75 14.87 3.30
CA GLY A 28 4.79 13.86 3.16
C GLY A 28 4.97 13.04 4.43
N PHE A 29 5.94 12.13 4.41
CA PHE A 29 6.22 11.23 5.53
C PHE A 29 6.58 11.97 6.81
N GLN A 30 5.97 11.55 7.91
CA GLN A 30 6.21 12.07 9.25
C GLN A 30 6.76 10.97 10.17
N ASP A 31 7.29 11.36 11.33
CA ASP A 31 7.87 10.44 12.31
C ASP A 31 6.85 9.39 12.79
N TYR A 32 5.58 9.78 12.97
CA TYR A 32 4.52 8.84 13.36
C TYR A 32 4.19 7.81 12.27
N ASP A 33 4.45 8.11 11.00
CA ASP A 33 4.30 7.13 9.92
C ASP A 33 5.40 6.06 10.02
N GLN A 34 6.63 6.48 10.37
CA GLN A 34 7.76 5.60 10.60
C GLN A 34 7.48 4.66 11.79
N ASP A 35 6.98 5.20 12.91
CA ASP A 35 6.61 4.40 14.08
C ASP A 35 5.55 3.33 13.75
N ALA A 36 4.55 3.70 12.93
CA ALA A 36 3.50 2.78 12.49
C ALA A 36 4.08 1.66 11.60
N ILE A 37 5.01 1.99 10.70
CA ILE A 37 5.69 1.03 9.84
C ILE A 37 6.52 0.06 10.68
N GLU A 38 7.30 0.55 11.64
CA GLU A 38 8.10 -0.30 12.52
C GLU A 38 7.24 -1.25 13.35
N MET A 39 6.08 -0.80 13.82
CA MET A 39 5.10 -1.66 14.48
C MET A 39 4.58 -2.76 13.53
N LEU A 40 4.21 -2.41 12.29
CA LEU A 40 3.71 -3.38 11.31
C LEU A 40 4.76 -4.44 10.93
N GLU A 41 6.02 -4.01 10.74
CA GLU A 41 7.16 -4.89 10.50
C GLU A 41 7.40 -5.83 11.70
N THR A 42 7.38 -5.30 12.93
CA THR A 42 7.54 -6.10 14.16
C THR A 42 6.45 -7.15 14.30
N LEU A 43 5.20 -6.80 13.99
CA LEU A 43 4.05 -7.71 14.03
C LEU A 43 3.95 -8.63 12.81
N ARG A 44 4.86 -8.48 11.83
CA ARG A 44 4.82 -9.17 10.53
C ARG A 44 3.48 -9.05 9.80
N SER A 45 2.83 -7.89 9.91
CA SER A 45 1.56 -7.62 9.26
C SER A 45 1.79 -7.09 7.84
N PRO A 46 1.32 -7.75 6.77
CA PRO A 46 1.42 -7.23 5.41
C PRO A 46 0.66 -5.91 5.29
N TYR A 47 1.28 -4.93 4.63
CA TYR A 47 0.69 -3.59 4.50
C TYR A 47 0.85 -2.98 3.11
N ALA A 48 0.05 -1.98 2.79
CA ALA A 48 0.17 -1.16 1.60
C ALA A 48 0.04 0.32 1.98
N LEU A 49 0.74 1.17 1.25
CA LEU A 49 0.77 2.60 1.48
C LEU A 49 -0.24 3.30 0.60
N VAL A 50 -1.04 4.20 1.16
CA VAL A 50 -2.04 5.00 0.45
C VAL A 50 -1.77 6.47 0.69
N LEU A 51 -1.23 7.14 -0.32
CA LEU A 51 -0.96 8.58 -0.31
C LEU A 51 -2.21 9.31 -0.80
N THR A 52 -2.91 9.95 0.13
CA THR A 52 -4.16 10.69 -0.12
C THR A 52 -3.90 12.15 -0.47
N LYS A 53 -4.94 12.85 -0.96
CA LYS A 53 -4.90 14.29 -1.28
C LYS A 53 -3.82 14.65 -2.31
N ILE A 54 -3.61 13.79 -3.30
CA ILE A 54 -2.61 14.04 -4.36
C ILE A 54 -2.93 15.30 -5.17
N ASP A 55 -4.20 15.73 -5.19
CA ASP A 55 -4.65 16.99 -5.78
C ASP A 55 -4.05 18.24 -5.10
N LYS A 56 -3.60 18.12 -3.84
CA LYS A 56 -2.97 19.21 -3.08
C LYS A 56 -1.45 19.10 -3.03
N ALA A 57 -0.92 17.92 -3.28
CA ALA A 57 0.51 17.67 -3.16
C ALA A 57 1.25 18.23 -4.38
N LYS A 58 2.39 18.89 -4.13
CA LYS A 58 3.30 19.25 -5.21
C LYS A 58 3.96 17.99 -5.77
N ASN A 59 4.20 17.94 -7.08
CA ASN A 59 4.89 16.81 -7.72
C ASN A 59 6.23 16.47 -7.04
N SER A 60 6.97 17.48 -6.58
CA SER A 60 8.22 17.27 -5.84
C SER A 60 8.04 16.52 -4.52
N VAL A 61 6.93 16.76 -3.81
CA VAL A 61 6.60 16.05 -2.56
C VAL A 61 6.17 14.62 -2.86
N ILE A 62 5.36 14.41 -3.92
CA ILE A 62 4.99 13.06 -4.38
C ILE A 62 6.25 12.27 -4.72
N LEU A 63 7.18 12.83 -5.49
CA LEU A 63 8.43 12.17 -5.85
C LEU A 63 9.29 11.83 -4.63
N LYS A 64 9.39 12.74 -3.64
CA LYS A 64 10.07 12.46 -2.36
C LYS A 64 9.41 11.30 -1.62
N ASN A 65 8.09 11.26 -1.57
CA ASN A 65 7.35 10.17 -0.94
C ASN A 65 7.63 8.84 -1.65
N LEU A 66 7.62 8.81 -2.99
CA LEU A 66 7.94 7.60 -3.76
C LEU A 66 9.39 7.12 -3.54
N ALA A 67 10.34 8.05 -3.46
CA ALA A 67 11.72 7.75 -3.13
C ALA A 67 11.84 7.13 -1.73
N PHE A 68 11.18 7.72 -0.73
CA PHE A 68 11.14 7.19 0.63
C PHE A 68 10.53 5.78 0.70
N VAL A 69 9.44 5.52 -0.02
CA VAL A 69 8.86 4.16 -0.10
C VAL A 69 9.87 3.17 -0.69
N THR A 70 10.63 3.59 -1.69
CA THR A 70 11.68 2.77 -2.30
C THR A 70 12.82 2.50 -1.31
N GLU A 71 13.25 3.53 -0.57
CA GLU A 71 14.27 3.41 0.47
C GLU A 71 13.83 2.51 1.62
N LEU A 72 12.60 2.68 2.13
CA LEU A 72 12.00 1.78 3.12
C LEU A 72 12.04 0.34 2.64
N ARG A 73 11.60 0.09 1.41
CA ARG A 73 11.60 -1.27 0.83
C ARG A 73 13.00 -1.86 0.77
N ASN A 74 14.00 -1.05 0.40
CA ASN A 74 15.40 -1.49 0.36
C ASN A 74 15.98 -1.72 1.77
N LYS A 75 15.66 -0.84 2.72
CA LYS A 75 16.14 -0.89 4.10
C LYS A 75 15.61 -2.11 4.84
N TYR A 76 14.31 -2.40 4.70
CA TYR A 76 13.67 -3.49 5.43
C TYR A 76 13.69 -4.82 4.67
N MET A 77 14.05 -4.86 3.37
CA MET A 77 13.90 -6.05 2.51
C MET A 77 12.51 -6.69 2.63
N SER A 78 11.52 -5.89 3.02
CA SER A 78 10.29 -6.42 3.59
C SER A 78 9.36 -6.85 2.48
N THR A 79 9.15 -8.16 2.38
CA THR A 79 8.10 -8.77 1.58
C THR A 79 6.69 -8.39 2.06
N LEU A 80 6.56 -7.68 3.20
CA LEU A 80 5.29 -7.30 3.81
C LEU A 80 4.70 -6.04 3.17
N CYS A 81 5.56 -5.07 2.82
CA CYS A 81 5.16 -3.84 2.15
C CYS A 81 4.81 -4.10 0.68
N PHE A 82 3.60 -3.76 0.26
CA PHE A 82 3.23 -3.79 -1.14
C PHE A 82 4.11 -2.80 -1.93
N PRO A 83 4.83 -3.22 -2.99
CA PRO A 83 5.86 -2.39 -3.60
C PRO A 83 5.37 -1.07 -4.21
N GLN A 84 4.11 -1.02 -4.63
CA GLN A 84 3.53 0.15 -5.28
C GLN A 84 2.62 0.91 -4.30
N PRO A 85 2.94 2.17 -3.95
CA PRO A 85 2.01 3.00 -3.18
C PRO A 85 0.81 3.41 -4.04
N PHE A 86 -0.36 3.50 -3.41
CA PHE A 86 -1.58 3.99 -4.04
C PHE A 86 -1.65 5.51 -3.91
N LEU A 87 -1.52 6.21 -5.04
CA LEU A 87 -1.74 7.65 -5.13
C LEU A 87 -3.22 7.89 -5.35
N VAL A 88 -3.91 8.55 -4.41
CA VAL A 88 -5.36 8.76 -4.49
C VAL A 88 -5.79 10.18 -4.15
N SER A 89 -6.85 10.64 -4.81
CA SER A 89 -7.61 11.83 -4.41
C SER A 89 -9.09 11.48 -4.25
N SER A 90 -9.68 11.86 -3.12
CA SER A 90 -11.12 11.76 -2.94
C SER A 90 -11.89 12.83 -3.72
N ILE A 91 -11.24 13.95 -4.05
CA ILE A 91 -11.84 15.10 -4.74
C ILE A 91 -11.86 14.87 -6.25
N THR A 92 -10.71 14.59 -6.86
CA THR A 92 -10.60 14.35 -8.31
C THR A 92 -10.94 12.90 -8.68
N ARG A 93 -11.09 12.01 -7.69
CA ARG A 93 -11.33 10.56 -7.82
C ARG A 93 -10.16 9.78 -8.44
N GLU A 94 -9.03 10.43 -8.68
CA GLU A 94 -7.82 9.79 -9.19
C GLU A 94 -7.36 8.65 -8.27
N GLY A 95 -6.94 7.54 -8.89
CA GLY A 95 -6.41 6.35 -8.21
C GLY A 95 -7.44 5.52 -7.40
N ILE A 96 -8.64 6.03 -7.14
CA ILE A 96 -9.66 5.34 -6.33
C ILE A 96 -10.07 4.01 -6.96
N ALA A 97 -10.32 3.98 -8.27
CA ALA A 97 -10.70 2.74 -8.97
C ALA A 97 -9.60 1.67 -8.89
N PHE A 98 -8.33 2.07 -8.96
CA PHE A 98 -7.20 1.16 -8.83
C PHE A 98 -7.07 0.60 -7.41
N LEU A 99 -7.23 1.45 -6.39
CA LEU A 99 -7.26 1.02 -4.99
C LEU A 99 -8.43 0.04 -4.72
N GLN A 100 -9.63 0.33 -5.26
CA GLN A 100 -10.80 -0.52 -5.13
C GLN A 100 -10.59 -1.89 -5.81
N ALA A 101 -10.06 -1.90 -7.03
CA ALA A 101 -9.74 -3.13 -7.75
C ALA A 101 -8.71 -3.98 -6.99
N PHE A 102 -7.69 -3.35 -6.41
CA PHE A 102 -6.70 -4.04 -5.57
C PHE A 102 -7.34 -4.64 -4.31
N ILE A 103 -8.19 -3.90 -3.60
CA ILE A 103 -8.91 -4.39 -2.43
C ILE A 103 -9.80 -5.59 -2.81
N ALA A 104 -10.57 -5.48 -3.90
CA ALA A 104 -11.41 -6.55 -4.40
C ALA A 104 -10.57 -7.80 -4.73
N HIS A 105 -9.41 -7.62 -5.34
CA HIS A 105 -8.50 -8.72 -5.66
C HIS A 105 -7.97 -9.42 -4.40
N ILE A 106 -7.37 -8.69 -3.45
CA ILE A 106 -6.78 -9.31 -2.25
C ILE A 106 -7.82 -9.91 -1.29
N THR A 107 -9.09 -9.54 -1.45
CA THR A 107 -10.22 -10.11 -0.69
C THR A 107 -10.91 -11.27 -1.40
N GLY A 108 -10.51 -11.59 -2.65
CA GLY A 108 -11.09 -12.67 -3.44
C GLY A 108 -12.45 -12.33 -4.06
N LEU A 109 -12.80 -11.04 -4.15
CA LEU A 109 -14.00 -10.56 -4.87
C LEU A 109 -13.73 -10.35 -6.37
N LEU A 110 -12.46 -10.26 -6.78
CA LEU A 110 -12.04 -10.08 -8.15
C LEU A 110 -10.86 -11.01 -8.47
N ASP A 111 -11.12 -12.00 -9.30
CA ASP A 111 -10.06 -12.81 -9.90
C ASP A 111 -9.44 -12.01 -11.04
N VAL A 112 -8.14 -11.72 -10.91
CA VAL A 112 -7.36 -11.09 -11.98
C VAL A 112 -6.49 -12.20 -12.56
N GLU A 113 -6.61 -12.44 -13.87
CA GLU A 113 -5.68 -13.33 -14.56
C GLU A 113 -4.27 -12.78 -14.36
N ASP A 114 -3.40 -13.61 -13.78
CA ASP A 114 -2.03 -13.23 -13.50
C ASP A 114 -1.35 -12.96 -14.86
N ALA A 115 -1.00 -11.70 -15.13
CA ALA A 115 -0.44 -11.26 -16.43
C ALA A 115 0.86 -12.00 -16.81
N ARG A 116 1.42 -12.78 -15.88
CA ARG A 116 2.54 -13.69 -16.08
C ARG A 116 2.19 -14.98 -16.85
N TYR A 117 0.91 -15.25 -17.13
CA TYR A 117 0.45 -16.45 -17.84
C TYR A 117 -0.31 -16.21 -19.16
N SER A 118 -0.38 -14.97 -19.66
CA SER A 118 -0.80 -14.75 -21.05
C SER A 118 0.32 -15.19 -22.00
N GLN A 119 0.49 -16.50 -22.18
CA GLN A 119 1.24 -17.04 -23.32
C GLN A 119 0.58 -16.44 -24.58
N PRO A 120 1.32 -15.77 -25.48
CA PRO A 120 0.74 -15.35 -26.75
C PRO A 120 0.18 -16.60 -27.43
N PRO A 121 -1.01 -16.54 -28.06
CA PRO A 121 -1.58 -17.70 -28.72
C PRO A 121 -0.55 -18.27 -29.68
N LEU A 122 -0.23 -19.56 -29.54
CA LEU A 122 0.67 -20.26 -30.43
C LEU A 122 0.12 -20.10 -31.85
N ARG A 123 0.78 -19.25 -32.63
CA ARG A 123 0.45 -19.04 -34.03
C ARG A 123 0.92 -20.28 -34.77
N ASN A 124 0.02 -21.26 -34.93
CA ASN A 124 0.28 -22.46 -35.72
C ASN A 124 0.76 -22.02 -37.12
N ARG A 125 1.99 -22.41 -37.46
CA ARG A 125 2.50 -22.43 -38.83
C ARG A 125 2.12 -23.75 -39.47
#